data_AF-F5ZDX6-F1
#
_entry.id   AF-F5ZDX6-F1
#
_cell.length_a   1.000
_cell.length_b   1.000
_cell.length_c   1.000
_cell.angle_alpha   90.00
_cell.angle_beta   90.00
_cell.angle_gamma   90.00
#
_symmetry.space_group_name_H-M   'P 1'
#
loop_
_entity.id
_entity.type
_entity.pdbx_description
1 polymer ?
#
loop_
_entity_poly.entity_id
_entity_poly.type
_entity_poly.pdbx_seq_one_letter_code
_entity_poly.pdbx_strand_id
1 'polypeptide(L)' 'MSTHAVALLCLAGQGIALLSHFMVANDLKNGKLISVLGEHLLTPNNREPVQAVYYRNSSVSSRISAFLDFIQSRLTL' A
#
# COMPACT_ATOMS: atom_id res chain seq x y z
N MET A 1 -14.55 9.73 1.96
CA MET A 1 -14.20 9.11 0.67
C MET A 1 -13.05 8.14 0.89
N SER A 2 -13.12 6.92 0.36
CA SER A 2 -12.00 5.97 0.47
C SER A 2 -10.85 6.41 -0.44
N THR A 3 -9.61 6.11 -0.05
CA THR A 3 -8.40 6.36 -0.86
C THR A 3 -8.48 5.69 -2.23
N HIS A 4 -9.17 4.54 -2.32
CA HIS A 4 -9.46 3.86 -3.57
C HIS A 4 -10.34 4.69 -4.52
N ALA A 5 -11.39 5.36 -4.00
CA ALA A 5 -12.22 6.23 -4.81
C ALA A 5 -11.43 7.41 -5.39
N VAL A 6 -10.50 7.96 -4.61
CA VAL A 6 -9.59 9.04 -5.05
C VAL A 6 -8.66 8.54 -6.17
N ALA A 7 -8.11 7.33 -6.05
CA ALA A 7 -7.29 6.73 -7.09
C ALA A 7 -8.06 6.57 -8.42
N LEU A 8 -9.32 6.10 -8.36
CA LEU A 8 -10.17 5.98 -9.55
C LEU A 8 -10.45 7.33 -10.22
N LEU A 9 -10.66 8.40 -9.44
CA LEU A 9 -10.84 9.75 -9.98
C LEU A 9 -9.57 10.26 -10.67
N CYS A 10 -8.39 10.03 -10.10
CA CYS A 10 -7.12 10.38 -10.76
C CYS A 10 -6.90 9.59 -12.06
N LEU A 11 -7.23 8.29 -12.07
CA LEU A 11 -7.17 7.48 -13.29
C LEU A 11 -8.16 7.95 -14.37
N ALA A 12 -9.30 8.52 -13.97
CA ALA A 12 -10.27 9.16 -14.86
C ALA A 12 -9.90 10.60 -15.26
N GLY A 13 -8.69 11.06 -14.91
CA GLY A 13 -8.21 12.40 -15.26
C GLY A 13 -8.88 13.55 -14.50
N GLN A 14 -9.52 13.27 -13.36
CA GLN A 14 -10.28 14.27 -12.59
C GLN A 14 -9.42 15.09 -11.60
N GLY A 15 -8.09 14.98 -11.67
CA GLY A 15 -7.17 15.79 -10.87
C GLY A 15 -5.93 15.05 -10.38
N ILE A 16 -5.27 15.63 -9.39
CA ILE A 16 -4.05 15.14 -8.75
C ILE A 16 -4.39 14.69 -7.32
N ALA A 17 -3.79 13.58 -6.86
CA ALA A 17 -3.95 13.09 -5.51
C ALA A 17 -2.61 12.68 -4.88
N LEU A 18 -2.53 12.82 -3.55
CA LEU A 18 -1.45 12.29 -2.75
C LEU A 18 -1.90 10.94 -2.16
N LEU A 19 -1.31 9.85 -2.63
CA LEU A 19 -1.65 8.48 -2.26
C LEU A 19 -0.39 7.71 -1.88
N SER A 20 -0.56 6.70 -1.03
CA SER A 20 0.54 5.81 -0.65
C SER A 20 1.07 5.03 -1.87
N HIS A 21 2.40 4.95 -2.00
CA HIS A 21 3.04 4.37 -3.19
C HIS A 21 2.54 2.95 -3.51
N PHE A 22 2.38 2.09 -2.50
CA PHE A 22 1.89 0.72 -2.70
C PHE A 22 0.51 0.64 -3.38
N MET A 23 -0.34 1.66 -3.23
CA MET A 23 -1.68 1.69 -3.84
C MET A 23 -1.64 1.95 -5.35
N VAL A 24 -0.67 2.75 -5.80
CA VAL A 24 -0.59 3.27 -7.17
C VAL A 24 0.67 2.80 -7.91
N ALA A 25 1.52 2.00 -7.28
CA ALA A 25 2.79 1.52 -7.84
C ALA A 25 2.60 0.82 -9.19
N ASN A 26 1.55 -0.01 -9.31
CA ASN A 26 1.25 -0.69 -10.57
C ASN A 26 0.76 0.27 -11.66
N ASP A 27 -0.04 1.27 -11.30
CA ASP A 27 -0.55 2.26 -12.25
C ASP A 27 0.54 3.23 -12.72
N LEU A 28 1.48 3.59 -11.83
CA LEU A 28 2.70 4.32 -12.16
C LEU A 28 3.59 3.50 -13.10
N LYS A 29 3.82 2.21 -12.79
CA LYS A 29 4.64 1.32 -13.62
C LYS A 29 4.05 1.11 -15.02
N ASN A 30 2.72 1.05 -15.13
CA ASN A 30 2.02 0.91 -16.41
C ASN A 30 1.79 2.25 -17.13
N GLY A 31 2.29 3.37 -16.60
CA GLY A 31 2.15 4.70 -17.21
C GLY A 31 0.73 5.27 -17.20
N LYS A 32 -0.19 4.70 -16.42
CA LYS A 32 -1.56 5.21 -16.25
C LYS A 32 -1.60 6.43 -15.34
N LEU A 33 -0.68 6.48 -14.39
CA LEU A 33 -0.45 7.63 -13.52
C LEU A 33 0.99 8.12 -13.72
N ILE A 34 1.19 9.41 -13.50
CA ILE A 34 2.52 10.04 -13.55
C ILE A 34 2.75 10.71 -12.21
N SER A 35 3.96 10.53 -11.65
CA SER A 35 4.36 11.23 -10.44
C SER A 35 4.60 12.70 -10.76
N VAL A 36 3.95 13.57 -10.00
CA VAL A 36 4.10 15.02 -10.08
C VAL A 36 4.63 15.55 -8.75
N LEU A 37 5.25 16.73 -8.77
CA LEU A 37 5.77 17.41 -7.57
C LEU A 37 6.83 16.60 -6.79
N GLY A 38 7.60 15.75 -7.46
CA GLY A 38 8.64 14.92 -6.83
C GLY A 38 9.66 15.72 -6.01
N GLU A 39 10.03 16.92 -6.45
CA GLU A 39 10.97 17.81 -5.74
C GLU A 39 10.41 18.37 -4.43
N HIS A 40 9.08 18.39 -4.28
CA HIS A 40 8.40 18.84 -3.06
C HIS A 40 8.00 17.68 -2.13
N LEU A 41 8.16 16.43 -2.58
CA LEU A 41 7.92 15.25 -1.77
C LEU A 41 9.16 14.95 -0.92
N LEU A 42 9.09 15.32 0.36
CA LEU A 42 10.12 14.99 1.34
C LEU A 42 10.22 13.46 1.47
N THR A 43 11.29 12.91 0.91
CA THR A 43 11.63 11.48 0.92
C THR A 43 12.92 11.31 1.72
N PRO A 44 13.03 10.33 2.65
CA PRO A 44 12.08 9.25 2.90
C PRO A 44 10.92 9.70 3.78
N ASN A 45 9.70 9.59 3.25
CA ASN A 45 8.52 9.59 4.11
C ASN A 45 8.66 8.40 5.06
N ASN A 46 8.48 8.60 6.37
CA ASN A 46 8.55 7.52 7.36
C ASN A 46 7.59 6.41 6.90
N ARG A 47 8.12 5.30 6.38
CA ARG A 47 7.31 4.17 5.95
C ARG A 47 6.53 3.71 7.18
N GLU A 48 5.21 3.87 7.14
CA GLU A 48 4.36 3.42 8.23
C GLU A 48 4.54 1.89 8.38
N PRO A 49 4.92 1.40 9.57
CA PRO A 49 5.11 -0.03 9.76
C PRO A 49 3.76 -0.73 9.61
N VAL A 50 3.68 -1.65 8.65
CA VAL A 50 2.52 -2.53 8.50
C VAL A 50 2.65 -3.66 9.52
N GLN A 51 1.66 -3.78 10.41
CA GLN A 51 1.65 -4.76 11.49
C GLN A 51 0.54 -5.80 11.29
N ALA A 52 0.86 -7.07 11.48
CA ALA A 52 -0.14 -8.13 11.59
C ALA A 52 -0.57 -8.28 13.05
N VAL A 53 -1.82 -7.94 13.36
CA VAL A 53 -2.36 -7.98 14.73
C VAL A 53 -3.26 -9.20 14.88
N TYR A 54 -2.97 -10.07 15.85
CA TYR A 54 -3.74 -11.28 16.15
C TYR A 54 -3.72 -11.58 17.66
N TYR A 55 -4.76 -12.26 18.15
CA TYR A 55 -4.87 -12.62 19.57
C TYR A 55 -3.86 -13.71 19.95
N ARG A 56 -3.19 -13.52 21.09
CA ARG A 56 -2.26 -14.48 21.69
C ARG A 56 -3.01 -15.46 22.61
N ASN A 57 -4.01 -16.15 22.09
CA ASN A 57 -4.64 -17.25 22.82
C ASN A 57 -3.78 -18.51 22.64
N SER A 58 -3.59 -19.28 23.71
CA SER A 58 -2.68 -20.42 23.82
C SER A 58 -2.60 -21.29 22.55
N SER A 59 -1.37 -21.45 22.03
CA SER A 59 -1.02 -22.02 20.72
C SER A 59 -1.61 -21.22 19.54
N VAL A 60 -0.75 -20.45 18.86
CA VAL A 60 -1.07 -19.93 17.52
C VAL A 60 -1.52 -21.13 16.70
N SER A 61 -2.79 -21.17 16.29
CA SER A 61 -3.30 -22.26 15.46
C SER A 61 -2.37 -22.39 14.27
N SER A 62 -1.92 -23.60 13.94
CA SER A 62 -0.97 -23.85 12.83
C SER A 62 -1.36 -23.15 11.52
N ARG A 63 -2.67 -22.92 11.31
CA ARG A 63 -3.22 -22.15 10.20
C ARG A 63 -2.82 -20.67 10.19
N ILE A 64 -2.75 -20.01 11.36
CA ILE A 64 -2.34 -18.60 11.47
C ILE A 64 -0.85 -18.48 11.18
N SER A 65 -0.01 -19.36 11.74
CA SER A 65 1.43 -19.37 11.44
C SER A 65 1.69 -19.61 9.96
N ALA A 66 1.05 -20.63 9.37
CA ALA A 66 1.18 -20.92 7.95
C ALA A 66 0.72 -19.74 7.06
N PHE A 67 -0.31 -19.00 7.48
CA PHE A 67 -0.75 -17.80 6.77
C PHE A 67 0.23 -16.64 6.89
N LEU A 68 0.81 -16.42 8.08
CA LEU A 68 1.85 -15.42 8.30
C LEU A 68 3.09 -15.73 7.46
N ASP A 69 3.56 -16.98 7.47
CA ASP A 69 4.70 -17.45 6.66
C ASP A 69 4.43 -17.25 5.16
N PHE A 70 3.21 -17.53 4.71
CA PHE A 70 2.80 -17.32 3.32
C PHE A 70 2.82 -15.84 2.92
N ILE A 71 2.20 -14.96 3.71
CA ILE A 71 2.10 -13.53 3.39
C ILE A 71 3.45 -12.82 3.52
N GLN A 72 4.28 -13.19 4.51
CA GLN A 72 5.55 -12.54 4.75
C GLN A 72 6.47 -12.58 3.52
N SER A 73 6.45 -13.68 2.76
CA SER A 73 7.24 -13.83 1.53
C SER A 73 6.71 -13.02 0.34
N ARG A 74 5.44 -12.59 0.36
CA ARG A 74 4.76 -11.93 -0.77
C ARG A 74 4.45 -10.46 -0.53
N LEU A 75 4.57 -9.99 0.70
CA LEU A 75 4.32 -8.60 1.04
C LEU A 75 5.50 -7.74 0.56
N THR A 76 5.27 -6.98 -0.51
CA THR A 76 6.22 -5.98 -1.01
C THR A 76 5.67 -4.59 -0.70
N LEU A 77 6.38 -3.82 0.13
CA LEU A 77 6.02 -2.46 0.59
C LEU A 77 6.88 -1.37 -0.07
#